data_AF-A0A3S1ANR8-F1
#
_entry.id   AF-A0A3S1ANR8-F1
#
_cell.length_a   1.000
_cell.length_b   1.000
_cell.length_c   1.000
_cell.angle_alpha   90.00
_cell.angle_beta   90.00
_cell.angle_gamma   90.00
#
_symmetry.space_group_name_H-M   'P 1'
#
loop_
_entity.id
_entity.type
_entity.pdbx_description
1 polymer ?
#
loop_
_entity_poly.entity_id
_entity_poly.type
_entity_poly.pdbx_seq_one_letter_code
_entity_poly.pdbx_strand_id
1 'polypeptide(L)'
;MVLDFNIKVRPHGYVYSDFGFYPSKYTEIEVTPPQDTIAKLEADIADLEIMSNQLAQAKQQNQQQTLESKIEFGVQELEQIAERINYLAAQLEIEMHNFKTVAVEVNKNYHQQQLNSNNPENNLKPNRWIPLNIWDIHFSSIPTIIKRGTKFIIVEKIVNLFKY
;
A
#
# COMPACT_ATOMS: atom_id res chain seq x y z
N MET A 1 38.34 -43.70 5.06
CA MET A 1 38.74 -42.55 5.90
C MET A 1 39.27 -43.15 7.19
N VAL A 2 40.59 -43.20 7.34
CA VAL A 2 41.27 -43.81 8.50
C VAL A 2 41.57 -42.67 9.47
N LEU A 3 41.03 -42.75 10.69
CA LEU A 3 41.29 -41.77 11.75
C LEU A 3 42.51 -42.24 12.53
N ASP A 4 43.67 -41.62 12.27
CA ASP A 4 44.89 -41.86 13.03
C ASP A 4 44.84 -41.06 14.34
N PHE A 5 44.55 -41.76 15.44
CA PHE A 5 44.63 -41.18 16.78
C PHE A 5 46.06 -41.31 17.31
N ASN A 6 46.64 -40.19 17.74
CA ASN A 6 47.96 -40.16 18.36
C ASN A 6 47.85 -40.57 19.84
N ILE A 7 47.84 -41.88 20.11
CA ILE A 7 47.70 -42.43 21.46
C ILE A 7 49.06 -42.38 22.16
N LYS A 8 49.25 -41.43 23.09
CA LYS A 8 50.39 -41.45 24.02
C LYS A 8 49.99 -42.17 25.31
N VAL A 9 50.48 -43.39 25.49
CA VAL A 9 50.33 -44.15 26.73
C VAL A 9 51.47 -43.79 27.69
N ARG A 10 51.16 -43.19 28.84
CA ARG A 10 52.13 -43.07 29.95
C ARG A 10 51.83 -44.13 31.00
N PRO A 11 52.78 -44.99 31.39
CA PRO A 11 52.62 -45.83 32.56
C PRO A 11 52.97 -45.01 33.81
N HIS A 12 52.00 -44.81 34.70
CA HIS A 12 52.28 -44.24 36.02
C HIS A 12 51.78 -45.15 37.15
N GLY A 13 52.68 -45.38 38.11
CA GLY A 13 52.38 -45.61 39.51
C GLY A 13 51.87 -47.00 39.88
N TYR A 14 52.72 -47.80 40.51
CA TYR A 14 52.25 -48.89 41.37
C TYR A 14 51.67 -48.27 42.65
N VAL A 15 50.36 -48.40 42.84
CA VAL A 15 49.71 -48.12 44.14
C VAL A 15 49.68 -49.42 44.91
N TYR A 16 50.38 -49.48 46.04
CA TYR A 16 50.31 -50.62 46.97
C TYR A 16 48.95 -50.60 47.69
N SER A 17 48.23 -51.73 47.63
CA SER A 17 47.11 -52.01 48.53
C SER A 17 47.20 -53.46 49.00
N ASP A 18 47.00 -53.69 50.30
CA ASP A 18 47.29 -54.93 51.03
C ASP A 18 46.31 -56.09 50.80
N PHE A 19 45.49 -56.06 49.74
CA PHE A 19 44.57 -57.15 49.44
C PHE A 19 44.51 -57.44 47.94
N GLY A 20 45.17 -58.53 47.53
CA GLY A 20 44.85 -59.30 46.32
C GLY A 20 45.02 -58.59 44.98
N PHE A 21 45.97 -59.05 44.17
CA PHE A 21 46.18 -58.60 42.79
C PHE A 21 44.93 -58.81 41.91
N TYR A 22 44.20 -57.72 41.63
CA TYR A 22 43.36 -57.62 40.45
C TYR A 22 43.84 -56.42 39.62
N PRO A 23 44.46 -56.63 38.44
CA PRO A 23 44.75 -55.53 37.55
C PRO A 23 43.42 -55.03 36.97
N SER A 24 42.92 -53.89 37.45
CA SER A 24 41.83 -53.18 36.78
C SER A 24 42.35 -52.64 35.45
N LYS A 25 42.00 -53.32 34.35
CA LYS A 25 42.33 -52.92 32.97
C LYS A 25 41.49 -51.75 32.46
N TYR A 26 41.21 -50.76 33.30
CA TYR A 26 40.58 -49.53 32.83
C TYR A 26 41.68 -48.51 32.60
N THR A 27 42.18 -48.48 31.36
CA THR A 27 42.98 -47.38 30.84
C THR A 27 42.03 -46.20 30.62
N GLU A 28 42.23 -45.09 31.34
CA GLU A 28 41.63 -43.82 30.95
C GLU A 28 42.22 -43.43 29.59
N ILE A 29 41.38 -43.41 28.57
CA ILE A 29 41.73 -42.92 27.24
C ILE A 29 41.42 -41.43 27.24
N GLU A 30 42.43 -40.59 27.45
CA GLU A 30 42.32 -39.17 27.11
C GLU A 30 42.26 -39.05 25.58
N VAL A 31 41.05 -39.02 25.03
CA VAL A 31 40.82 -38.67 23.63
C VAL A 31 40.88 -37.14 23.54
N THR A 32 42.07 -36.59 23.35
CA THR A 32 42.21 -35.19 22.92
C THR A 32 41.82 -35.11 21.45
N PRO A 33 40.72 -34.41 21.08
CA PRO A 33 40.38 -34.20 19.68
C PRO A 33 41.57 -33.55 18.96
N PRO A 34 41.91 -33.99 17.72
CA PRO A 34 43.03 -33.41 16.99
C PRO A 34 42.80 -31.91 16.85
N GLN A 35 43.72 -31.07 17.35
CA GLN A 35 43.58 -29.60 17.33
C GLN A 35 43.24 -29.05 15.93
N ASP A 36 43.72 -29.69 14.88
CA ASP A 36 43.41 -29.36 13.48
C ASP A 36 41.91 -29.53 13.14
N THR A 37 41.21 -30.49 13.78
CA THR A 37 39.76 -30.67 13.59
C THR A 37 38.94 -29.62 14.33
N ILE A 38 39.41 -29.15 15.48
CA ILE A 38 38.75 -28.08 16.24
C ILE A 38 38.90 -26.75 15.49
N ALA A 39 40.12 -26.43 15.05
CA ALA A 39 40.39 -25.21 14.28
C ALA A 39 39.57 -25.17 12.97
N LYS A 40 39.39 -26.33 12.32
CA LYS A 40 38.55 -26.44 11.13
C LYS A 40 37.06 -26.22 11.42
N LEU A 41 36.55 -26.77 12.52
CA LEU A 41 35.18 -26.54 12.95
C LEU A 41 34.94 -25.07 13.36
N GLU A 42 35.90 -24.42 14.01
CA GLU A 42 35.83 -22.99 14.34
C GLU A 42 35.79 -22.12 13.08
N ALA A 43 36.58 -22.46 12.05
CA ALA A 43 36.52 -21.80 10.75
C ALA A 43 35.17 -22.02 10.04
N ASP A 44 34.65 -23.25 10.05
CA ASP A 44 33.34 -23.57 9.46
C ASP A 44 32.20 -22.83 10.18
N ILE A 45 32.28 -22.65 11.51
CA ILE A 45 31.32 -21.86 12.30
C ILE A 45 31.38 -20.38 11.89
N ALA A 46 32.58 -19.81 11.76
CA ALA A 46 32.75 -18.43 11.32
C ALA A 46 32.19 -18.21 9.90
N ASP A 47 32.43 -19.14 8.98
CA ASP A 47 31.89 -19.09 7.62
C ASP A 47 30.36 -19.19 7.60
N LEU A 48 29.77 -20.04 8.45
CA LEU A 48 28.33 -20.15 8.61
C LEU A 48 27.72 -18.87 9.19
N GLU A 49 28.37 -18.22 10.16
CA GLU A 49 27.94 -16.92 10.68
C GLU A 49 27.97 -15.83 9.59
N ILE A 50 29.02 -15.80 8.76
CA ILE A 50 29.13 -14.88 7.62
C ILE A 50 27.97 -15.12 6.63
N MET A 51 27.73 -16.37 6.25
CA MET A 51 26.63 -16.73 5.34
C MET A 51 25.26 -16.40 5.94
N SER A 52 25.06 -16.62 7.25
CA SER A 52 23.84 -16.25 7.95
C SER A 52 23.58 -14.74 7.89
N ASN A 53 24.61 -13.93 8.12
CA ASN A 53 24.52 -12.48 8.04
C ASN A 53 24.23 -11.99 6.61
N GLN A 54 24.87 -12.59 5.61
CA GLN A 54 24.60 -12.30 4.19
C GLN A 54 23.15 -12.65 3.82
N LEU A 55 22.64 -13.79 4.29
CA LEU A 55 21.24 -14.20 4.08
C LEU A 55 20.27 -13.20 4.73
N ALA A 56 20.56 -12.76 5.95
CA ALA A 56 19.73 -11.77 6.65
C ALA A 56 19.67 -10.44 5.88
N GLN A 57 20.82 -9.95 5.40
CA GLN A 57 20.89 -8.74 4.58
C GLN A 57 20.12 -8.89 3.26
N ALA A 58 20.29 -10.01 2.55
CA ALA A 58 19.58 -10.28 1.31
C ALA A 58 18.06 -10.35 1.51
N LYS A 59 17.60 -10.97 2.61
CA LYS A 59 16.17 -10.99 2.97
C LYS A 59 15.62 -9.59 3.21
N GLN A 60 16.36 -8.75 3.93
CA GLN A 60 15.95 -7.38 4.22
C GLN A 60 15.87 -6.54 2.92
N GLN A 61 16.86 -6.66 2.04
CA GLN A 61 16.86 -5.98 0.74
C GLN A 61 15.68 -6.43 -0.13
N ASN A 62 15.40 -7.73 -0.21
CA ASN A 62 14.26 -8.24 -0.97
C ASN A 62 12.92 -7.74 -0.41
N GLN A 63 12.78 -7.67 0.92
CA GLN A 63 11.59 -7.11 1.55
C GLN A 63 11.42 -5.63 1.19
N GLN A 64 12.50 -4.86 1.23
CA GLN A 64 12.48 -3.45 0.87
C GLN A 64 12.11 -3.24 -0.60
N GLN A 65 12.73 -3.97 -1.53
CA GLN A 65 12.39 -3.91 -2.96
C GLN A 65 10.93 -4.29 -3.22
N THR A 66 10.42 -5.31 -2.51
CA THR A 66 9.01 -5.70 -2.61
C THR A 66 8.08 -4.59 -2.14
N LEU A 67 8.43 -3.90 -1.05
CA LEU A 67 7.65 -2.77 -0.54
C LEU A 67 7.70 -1.59 -1.51
N GLU A 68 8.87 -1.26 -2.04
CA GLU A 68 9.05 -0.19 -3.04
C GLU A 68 8.20 -0.44 -4.29
N SER A 69 8.22 -1.66 -4.82
CA SER A 69 7.38 -2.05 -5.96
C SER A 69 5.88 -1.95 -5.65
N LYS A 70 5.44 -2.36 -4.47
CA LYS A 70 4.03 -2.23 -4.05
C LYS A 70 3.61 -0.77 -3.92
N ILE A 71 4.49 0.10 -3.41
CA ILE A 71 4.22 1.54 -3.31
C ILE A 71 4.10 2.14 -4.70
N GLU A 72 5.04 1.83 -5.61
CA GLU A 72 5.02 2.32 -6.99
C GLU A 72 3.72 1.93 -7.70
N PHE A 73 3.33 0.65 -7.60
CA PHE A 73 2.07 0.17 -8.15
C PHE A 73 0.86 0.90 -7.57
N GLY A 74 0.80 1.05 -6.24
CA GLY A 74 -0.30 1.76 -5.59
C GLY A 74 -0.37 3.24 -5.99
N VAL A 75 0.77 3.90 -6.22
CA VAL A 75 0.82 5.28 -6.73
C VAL A 75 0.26 5.34 -8.15
N GLN A 76 0.62 4.41 -9.02
CA GLN A 76 0.07 4.35 -10.38
C GLN A 76 -1.45 4.14 -10.38
N GLU A 77 -1.96 3.27 -9.51
CA GLU A 77 -3.41 3.08 -9.37
C GLU A 77 -4.12 4.36 -8.90
N LEU A 78 -3.55 5.07 -7.93
CA LEU A 78 -4.09 6.35 -7.46
C LEU A 78 -4.11 7.41 -8.58
N GLU A 79 -3.07 7.45 -9.42
CA GLU A 79 -3.02 8.36 -10.58
C GLU A 79 -4.14 8.05 -11.59
N GLN A 80 -4.31 6.78 -11.94
CA GLN A 80 -5.38 6.36 -12.86
C GLN A 80 -6.77 6.67 -12.32
N ILE A 81 -7.00 6.45 -11.02
CA ILE A 81 -8.26 6.80 -10.36
C ILE A 81 -8.47 8.31 -10.38
N ALA A 82 -7.44 9.10 -10.09
CA ALA A 82 -7.51 10.56 -10.12
C ALA A 82 -7.85 11.10 -11.51
N GLU A 83 -7.20 10.58 -12.56
CA GLU A 83 -7.50 10.93 -13.94
C GLU A 83 -8.94 10.59 -14.31
N ARG A 84 -9.41 9.41 -13.93
CA ARG A 84 -10.79 8.99 -14.19
C ARG A 84 -11.81 9.88 -13.48
N ILE A 85 -11.55 10.26 -12.22
CA ILE A 85 -12.41 11.18 -11.48
C ILE A 85 -12.47 12.54 -12.19
N ASN A 86 -11.32 13.08 -12.62
CA ASN A 86 -11.27 14.35 -13.33
C ASN A 86 -11.97 14.30 -14.70
N TYR A 87 -11.85 13.18 -15.41
CA TYR A 87 -12.56 12.96 -16.67
C TYR A 87 -14.08 12.95 -16.47
N LEU A 88 -14.58 12.19 -15.49
CA LEU A 88 -15.99 12.14 -15.14
C LEU A 88 -16.51 13.51 -14.66
N ALA A 89 -15.70 14.25 -13.91
CA ALA A 89 -16.02 15.60 -13.49
C ALA A 89 -16.23 16.54 -14.68
N ALA A 90 -15.36 16.46 -15.71
CA ALA A 90 -15.51 17.24 -16.93
C ALA A 90 -16.76 16.85 -17.73
N GLN A 91 -17.08 15.56 -17.81
CA GLN A 91 -18.33 15.11 -18.44
C GLN A 91 -19.56 15.62 -17.69
N LEU A 92 -19.54 15.56 -16.35
CA LEU A 92 -20.64 16.05 -15.54
C LEU A 92 -20.83 17.56 -15.71
N GLU A 93 -19.75 18.33 -15.82
CA GLU A 93 -19.81 19.78 -16.10
C GLU A 93 -20.54 20.08 -17.42
N ILE A 94 -20.24 19.31 -18.47
CA ILE A 94 -20.94 19.42 -19.77
C ILE A 94 -22.44 19.13 -19.59
N GLU A 95 -22.78 18.03 -18.93
CA GLU A 95 -24.18 17.67 -18.71
C GLU A 95 -24.92 18.69 -17.84
N MET A 96 -24.25 19.33 -16.88
CA MET A 96 -24.84 20.42 -16.10
C MET A 96 -25.16 21.64 -16.96
N HIS A 97 -24.31 21.97 -17.95
CA HIS A 97 -24.61 23.04 -18.92
C HIS A 97 -25.75 22.66 -19.88
N ASN A 98 -25.82 21.41 -20.33
CA ASN A 98 -26.93 20.90 -21.12
C ASN A 98 -28.24 20.97 -20.34
N PHE A 99 -28.22 20.47 -19.10
CA PHE A 99 -29.37 20.51 -18.19
C PHE A 99 -29.86 21.95 -17.98
N LYS A 100 -28.95 22.91 -17.75
CA LYS A 100 -29.29 24.34 -17.69
C LYS A 100 -30.00 24.83 -18.95
N THR A 101 -29.49 24.48 -20.12
CA THR A 101 -30.06 24.90 -21.40
C THR A 101 -31.50 24.40 -21.55
N VAL A 102 -31.72 23.11 -21.27
CA VAL A 102 -33.05 22.49 -21.30
C VAL A 102 -33.98 23.11 -20.25
N ALA A 103 -33.51 23.33 -19.01
CA ALA A 103 -34.32 23.93 -17.95
C ALA A 103 -34.78 25.36 -18.32
N VAL A 104 -33.92 26.16 -18.93
CA VAL A 104 -34.28 27.50 -19.44
C VAL A 104 -35.35 27.41 -20.53
N GLU A 105 -35.23 26.46 -21.46
CA GLU A 105 -36.21 26.25 -22.52
C GLU A 105 -37.56 25.78 -21.97
N VAL A 106 -37.55 24.84 -21.03
CA VAL A 106 -38.76 24.35 -20.35
C VAL A 106 -39.47 25.49 -19.61
N ASN A 107 -38.72 26.33 -18.88
CA ASN A 107 -39.31 27.50 -18.21
C ASN A 107 -39.94 28.48 -19.21
N LYS A 108 -39.29 28.75 -20.36
CA LYS A 108 -39.87 29.59 -21.44
C LYS A 108 -41.17 29.01 -21.97
N ASN A 109 -41.19 27.71 -22.30
CA ASN A 109 -42.36 27.03 -22.85
C ASN A 109 -43.51 27.01 -21.83
N TYR A 110 -43.20 26.80 -20.55
CA TYR A 110 -44.18 26.89 -19.50
C TYR A 110 -44.80 28.29 -19.38
N HIS A 111 -43.98 29.35 -19.42
CA HIS A 111 -44.50 30.72 -19.40
C HIS A 111 -45.39 31.00 -20.61
N GLN A 112 -45.02 30.54 -21.81
CA GLN A 112 -45.86 30.68 -23.00
C GLN A 112 -47.19 29.93 -22.84
N GLN A 113 -47.18 28.71 -22.30
CA GLN A 113 -48.40 27.95 -22.03
C GLN A 113 -49.31 28.68 -21.03
N GLN A 114 -48.74 29.28 -19.98
CA GLN A 114 -49.49 30.08 -19.01
C GLN A 114 -50.07 31.37 -19.61
N LEU A 115 -49.35 32.03 -20.52
CA LEU A 115 -49.86 33.19 -21.24
C LEU A 115 -50.99 32.82 -22.19
N ASN A 116 -50.87 31.68 -22.88
CA ASN A 116 -51.85 31.21 -23.86
C ASN A 116 -53.12 30.62 -23.23
N SER A 117 -53.05 30.05 -22.01
CA SER A 117 -54.22 29.51 -21.30
C SER A 117 -55.07 30.59 -20.62
N ASN A 118 -54.52 31.80 -20.48
CA ASN A 118 -55.18 32.93 -19.84
C ASN A 118 -56.17 33.58 -20.82
N ASN A 119 -57.42 33.13 -20.79
CA ASN A 119 -58.52 33.69 -21.57
C ASN A 119 -58.62 35.23 -21.44
N PRO A 120 -58.77 35.98 -22.54
CA PRO A 120 -58.87 37.45 -22.52
C PRO A 120 -60.21 37.98 -21.98
N GLU A 121 -61.21 37.12 -21.71
CA GLU A 121 -62.55 37.54 -21.27
C GLU A 121 -62.65 37.92 -19.78
N ASN A 122 -61.59 37.70 -18.97
CA ASN A 122 -61.58 38.00 -17.53
C ASN A 122 -60.55 39.09 -17.14
N ASN A 123 -60.37 40.08 -18.01
CA ASN A 123 -59.45 41.20 -17.83
C ASN A 123 -59.97 42.29 -16.87
N LEU A 124 -60.16 41.96 -15.59
CA LEU A 124 -60.50 42.97 -14.56
C LEU A 124 -59.58 43.02 -13.34
N LYS A 125 -58.44 42.30 -13.31
CA LYS A 125 -57.45 42.50 -12.24
C LYS A 125 -56.00 42.50 -12.76
N PRO A 126 -55.30 43.65 -12.73
CA PRO A 126 -53.88 43.71 -13.02
C PRO A 126 -53.12 43.28 -11.77
N ASN A 127 -53.08 41.97 -11.51
CA ASN A 127 -52.19 41.41 -10.50
C ASN A 127 -51.88 39.96 -10.87
N ARG A 128 -51.40 39.74 -12.10
CA ARG A 128 -50.83 38.44 -12.46
C ARG A 128 -49.41 38.40 -11.95
N TRP A 129 -49.28 37.76 -10.79
CA TRP A 129 -48.04 37.19 -10.32
C TRP A 129 -47.48 36.36 -11.48
N ILE A 130 -46.43 36.86 -12.13
CA ILE A 130 -45.66 36.06 -13.09
C ILE A 130 -45.22 34.84 -12.29
N PRO A 131 -45.48 33.59 -12.74
CA PRO A 131 -44.99 32.44 -12.02
C PRO A 131 -43.48 32.57 -11.90
N LEU A 132 -42.93 32.37 -10.69
CA LEU A 132 -41.50 32.11 -10.54
C LEU A 132 -41.13 30.95 -11.48
N ASN A 133 -39.90 30.94 -12.01
CA ASN A 133 -39.36 29.78 -12.74
C ASN A 133 -39.74 28.51 -11.97
N ILE A 134 -40.37 27.52 -12.61
CA ILE A 134 -40.72 26.29 -11.89
C ILE A 134 -39.45 25.53 -11.53
N TRP A 135 -38.46 25.58 -12.42
CA TRP A 135 -37.20 24.87 -12.25
C TRP A 135 -36.07 25.87 -12.03
N ASP A 136 -35.69 26.04 -10.76
CA ASP A 136 -34.50 26.79 -10.36
C ASP A 136 -33.32 25.84 -10.14
N ILE A 137 -32.16 26.19 -10.68
CA ILE A 137 -30.93 25.38 -10.60
C ILE A 137 -30.03 26.02 -9.55
N HIS A 138 -29.91 25.35 -8.40
CA HIS A 138 -29.26 25.93 -7.21
C HIS A 138 -27.84 25.42 -6.95
N PHE A 139 -27.47 24.24 -7.45
CA PHE A 139 -26.20 23.61 -7.11
C PHE A 139 -25.30 23.47 -8.32
N SER A 140 -24.03 23.83 -8.14
CA SER A 140 -23.07 23.77 -9.23
C SER A 140 -21.65 23.58 -8.73
N SER A 141 -21.37 22.46 -8.07
CA SER A 141 -19.98 22.08 -7.81
C SER A 141 -19.72 20.61 -8.08
N ILE A 142 -18.48 20.31 -8.45
CA ILE A 142 -18.04 18.97 -8.85
C ILE A 142 -16.70 18.65 -8.17
N PRO A 143 -16.53 17.44 -7.61
CA PRO A 143 -15.25 17.04 -7.06
C PRO A 143 -14.21 16.81 -8.16
N THR A 144 -13.01 17.33 -7.95
CA THR A 144 -11.84 17.09 -8.81
C THR A 144 -10.65 16.75 -7.95
N ILE A 145 -9.65 16.09 -8.51
CA ILE A 145 -8.43 15.70 -7.80
C ILE A 145 -7.24 16.41 -8.40
N ILE A 146 -6.47 17.09 -7.54
CA ILE A 146 -5.18 17.67 -7.89
C ILE A 146 -4.05 16.88 -7.24
N LYS A 147 -2.99 16.60 -8.01
CA LYS A 147 -1.76 16.02 -7.48
C LYS A 147 -0.78 17.13 -7.12
N ARG A 148 -0.23 17.10 -5.90
CA ARG A 148 0.86 17.99 -5.45
C ARG A 148 1.95 17.16 -4.78
N GLY A 149 3.03 16.91 -5.51
CA GLY A 149 4.11 16.02 -5.06
C GLY A 149 3.56 14.62 -4.77
N THR A 150 3.66 14.19 -3.52
CA THR A 150 3.18 12.87 -3.03
C THR A 150 1.73 12.88 -2.53
N LYS A 151 0.99 13.99 -2.70
CA LYS A 151 -0.37 14.15 -2.18
C LYS A 151 -1.39 14.23 -3.31
N PHE A 152 -2.49 13.50 -3.14
CA PHE A 152 -3.72 13.67 -3.91
C PHE A 152 -4.70 14.48 -3.05
N ILE A 153 -5.22 15.57 -3.58
CA ILE A 153 -6.11 16.48 -2.87
C ILE A 153 -7.43 16.53 -3.63
N ILE A 154 -8.52 16.17 -2.95
CA ILE A 154 -9.87 16.32 -3.47
C ILE A 154 -10.28 17.78 -3.26
N VAL A 155 -10.64 18.46 -4.34
CA VAL A 155 -11.06 19.86 -4.35
C VAL A 155 -12.42 20.00 -5.00
N GLU A 156 -13.24 20.89 -4.46
CA GLU A 156 -14.53 21.24 -5.02
C GLU A 156 -14.33 22.32 -6.10
N LYS A 157 -14.70 22.00 -7.34
CA LYS A 157 -14.73 22.96 -8.44
C LYS A 157 -16.14 23.53 -8.53
N ILE A 158 -16.29 24.82 -8.24
CA ILE A 158 -17.55 25.53 -8.45
C ILE A 158 -17.71 25.76 -9.96
N VAL A 159 -18.73 25.15 -10.54
CA VAL A 159 -19.18 25.38 -11.91
C VAL A 159 -20.10 26.59 -11.89
N ASN A 160 -19.81 27.65 -12.64
CA ASN A 160 -20.73 28.77 -12.71
C ASN A 160 -21.69 28.58 -13.88
N LEU A 161 -22.92 28.16 -13.61
CA LEU A 161 -23.92 27.96 -14.66
C LEU A 161 -24.49 29.27 -15.21
N PHE A 162 -24.31 30.42 -14.54
CA PHE A 162 -25.04 31.66 -14.84
C PHE A 162 -24.18 32.91 -15.06
N LYS A 163 -22.86 32.85 -14.88
CA LYS A 163 -21.95 33.95 -15.26
C LYS A 163 -21.30 33.69 -16.62
N TYR A 164 -21.27 34.73 -17.45
CA TYR A 164 -20.46 34.86 -18.66
C TYR A 164 -19.22 35.71 -18.37
#